data_AF-A0A7W1E0H2-F1
#
_entry.id   AF-A0A7W1E0H2-F1
#
_cell.length_a   1.000
_cell.length_b   1.000
_cell.length_c   1.000
_cell.angle_alpha   90.00
_cell.angle_beta   90.00
_cell.angle_gamma   90.00
#
_symmetry.space_group_name_H-M   'P 1'
#
loop_
_entity.id
_entity.type
_entity.pdbx_description
1 polymer ?
#
loop_
_entity_poly.entity_id
_entity_poly.type
_entity_poly.pdbx_seq_one_letter_code
_entity_poly.pdbx_strand_id
1 'polypeptide(L)'
;AQSHATFIAGCGHAGDGNIHMSVFQKDEEVRHKFLRGMFELGMSLGGAISGEHGIGRAKKKYFLELEDPVKVDLMRRIKVAFDANNILNPGVLF
;
A
#
# COMPACT_ATOMS: atom_id res chain seq x y z
N ALA A 1 14.67 -0.17 11.30
CA ALA A 1 14.00 0.12 12.59
C ALA A 1 14.93 0.87 13.55
N GLN A 2 16.04 0.25 14.00
CA GLN A 2 16.96 0.87 14.97
C GLN A 2 17.65 2.15 14.45
N SER A 3 18.04 2.19 13.17
CA SER A 3 18.66 3.39 12.56
C SER A 3 17.75 4.62 12.46
N HIS A 4 16.46 4.47 12.74
CA HIS A 4 15.45 5.52 12.55
C HIS A 4 14.61 5.74 13.82
N ALA A 5 15.01 5.21 14.98
CA ALA A 5 14.22 5.24 16.22
C ALA A 5 12.74 4.82 16.02
N THR A 6 12.50 3.87 15.11
CA THR A 6 11.15 3.43 14.71
C THR A 6 10.80 2.16 15.47
N PHE A 7 9.68 2.18 16.22
CA PHE A 7 9.16 1.00 16.88
C PHE A 7 8.20 0.26 15.94
N ILE A 8 8.31 -1.07 15.90
CA ILE A 8 7.50 -1.92 15.04
C ILE A 8 6.96 -3.06 15.90
N ALA A 9 5.66 -3.29 15.83
CA ALA A 9 5.02 -4.48 16.36
C ALA A 9 4.40 -5.25 15.20
N GLY A 10 4.56 -6.58 15.21
CA GLY A 10 4.03 -7.41 14.13
C GLY A 10 3.45 -8.73 14.63
N CYS A 11 2.37 -9.14 14.00
CA CYS A 11 1.77 -10.48 14.09
C CYS A 11 1.32 -10.89 12.68
N GLY A 12 0.83 -12.11 12.50
CA GLY A 12 0.34 -12.51 11.20
C GLY A 12 -0.25 -13.90 11.18
N HIS A 13 -0.83 -14.22 10.04
CA HIS A 13 -1.42 -15.50 9.73
C HIS A 13 -0.41 -16.27 8.87
N ALA A 14 0.39 -17.14 9.51
CA ALA A 14 1.42 -17.88 8.79
C ALA A 14 0.84 -18.85 7.75
N GLY A 15 -0.42 -19.30 7.94
CA GLY A 15 -1.08 -20.26 7.06
C GLY A 15 -1.44 -19.72 5.66
N ASP A 16 -1.60 -18.41 5.52
CA ASP A 16 -1.90 -17.75 4.24
C ASP A 16 -0.81 -16.76 3.79
N GLY A 17 0.26 -16.62 4.57
CA GLY A 17 1.39 -15.74 4.28
C GLY A 17 1.11 -14.25 4.57
N ASN A 18 0.09 -13.92 5.36
CA ASN A 18 -0.26 -12.53 5.66
C ASN A 18 0.43 -12.03 6.95
N ILE A 19 1.19 -10.92 6.85
CA ILE A 19 1.90 -10.30 7.98
C ILE A 19 1.34 -8.90 8.23
N HIS A 20 0.94 -8.67 9.48
CA HIS A 20 0.41 -7.41 9.97
C HIS A 20 1.53 -6.68 10.71
N MET A 21 1.94 -5.52 10.18
CA MET A 21 2.98 -4.69 10.78
C MET A 21 2.42 -3.32 11.17
N SER A 22 2.55 -2.98 12.44
CA SER A 22 2.26 -1.66 12.98
C SER A 22 3.56 -0.88 13.15
N VAL A 23 3.69 0.22 12.39
CA VAL A 23 4.88 1.09 12.39
C VAL A 23 4.59 2.34 13.20
N PHE A 24 5.27 2.49 14.34
CA PHE A 24 5.15 3.63 15.23
C PHE A 24 6.35 4.57 15.02
N GLN A 25 6.10 5.64 14.27
CA GLN A 25 7.08 6.69 13.98
C GLN A 25 6.35 8.03 13.92
N LYS A 26 6.85 9.01 14.68
CA LYS A 26 6.28 10.36 14.79
C LYS A 26 6.67 11.24 13.61
N ASP A 27 7.90 11.09 13.12
CA ASP A 27 8.36 11.81 11.94
C ASP A 27 7.71 11.23 10.67
N GLU A 28 6.89 12.03 10.00
CA GLU A 28 6.12 11.57 8.86
C GLU A 28 6.99 11.18 7.67
N GLU A 29 8.07 11.91 7.41
CA GLU A 29 9.00 11.62 6.31
C GLU A 29 9.76 10.33 6.55
N VAL A 30 10.23 10.12 7.79
CA VAL A 30 10.89 8.86 8.18
C VAL A 30 9.90 7.70 8.10
N ARG A 31 8.67 7.89 8.59
CA ARG A 31 7.61 6.88 8.50
C ARG A 31 7.30 6.54 7.05
N HIS A 32 7.19 7.55 6.18
CA HIS A 32 6.91 7.38 4.77
C HIS A 32 8.01 6.60 4.06
N LYS A 33 9.28 6.98 4.24
CA LYS A 33 10.44 6.28 3.67
C LYS A 33 10.51 4.83 4.16
N PHE A 34 10.26 4.60 5.45
CA PHE A 34 10.24 3.26 6.02
C PHE A 34 9.14 2.40 5.41
N LEU A 35 7.89 2.90 5.36
CA LEU A 35 6.76 2.20 4.77
C LEU A 35 6.99 1.90 3.28
N ARG A 36 7.50 2.87 2.52
CA ARG A 36 7.83 2.69 1.10
C ARG A 36 8.82 1.53 0.91
N GLY A 37 9.95 1.54 1.61
CA GLY A 37 10.95 0.48 1.51
C GLY A 37 10.43 -0.88 1.96
N MET A 38 9.57 -0.91 3.00
CA MET A 38 8.91 -2.12 3.46
C MET A 38 7.96 -2.70 2.40
N PHE A 39 7.17 -1.85 1.73
CA PHE A 39 6.28 -2.28 0.65
C PHE A 39 7.07 -2.73 -0.60
N GLU A 40 8.12 -2.01 -0.98
CA GLU A 40 9.00 -2.37 -2.10
C GLU A 40 9.67 -3.73 -1.88
N LEU A 41 10.15 -4.00 -0.65
CA LEU A 41 10.68 -5.31 -0.27
C LEU A 41 9.60 -6.40 -0.32
N GLY A 42 8.40 -6.13 0.21
CA GLY A 42 7.30 -7.10 0.14
C GLY A 42 6.95 -7.48 -1.30
N MET A 43 6.88 -6.49 -2.20
CA MET A 43 6.63 -6.69 -3.62
C MET A 43 7.76 -7.45 -4.33
N SER A 44 9.02 -7.15 -4.02
CA SER A 44 10.18 -7.84 -4.64
C SER A 44 10.28 -9.32 -4.24
N LEU A 45 9.66 -9.70 -3.13
CA LEU A 45 9.51 -11.08 -2.67
C LEU A 45 8.26 -11.78 -3.24
N GLY A 46 7.52 -11.14 -4.16
CA GLY A 46 6.30 -11.67 -4.76
C GLY A 46 5.03 -11.45 -3.92
N GLY A 47 5.11 -10.62 -2.88
CA GLY A 47 3.96 -10.24 -2.04
C GLY A 47 3.14 -9.08 -2.63
N ALA A 48 2.27 -8.51 -1.79
CA ALA A 48 1.40 -7.39 -2.14
C ALA A 48 1.44 -6.28 -1.07
N ILE A 49 1.15 -5.04 -1.46
CA ILE A 49 1.07 -3.86 -0.56
C ILE A 49 -0.05 -4.02 0.50
N SER A 50 -1.07 -4.83 0.21
CA SER A 50 -2.14 -5.13 1.13
C SER A 50 -2.57 -6.58 0.98
N GLY A 51 -2.50 -7.35 2.06
CA GLY A 51 -3.05 -8.71 2.10
C GLY A 51 -4.59 -8.70 2.15
N GLU A 52 -5.17 -7.90 3.05
CA GLU A 52 -6.62 -7.93 3.33
C GLU A 52 -7.32 -6.57 3.43
N HIS A 53 -6.67 -5.51 3.90
CA HIS A 53 -7.33 -4.23 4.21
C HIS A 53 -7.54 -3.30 2.99
N GLY A 54 -7.21 -3.76 1.79
CA GLY A 54 -7.26 -2.95 0.57
C GLY A 54 -6.26 -1.79 0.55
N ILE A 55 -6.42 -0.88 -0.42
CA ILE A 55 -5.49 0.23 -0.66
C ILE A 55 -5.99 1.51 0.04
N GLY A 56 -7.20 1.96 -0.31
CA GLY A 56 -7.78 3.20 0.20
C GLY A 56 -6.89 4.43 -0.01
N ARG A 57 -7.17 5.52 0.70
CA ARG A 57 -6.33 6.73 0.66
C ARG A 57 -4.96 6.49 1.29
N ALA A 58 -4.91 5.67 2.34
CA ALA A 58 -3.71 5.44 3.15
C ALA A 58 -2.58 4.80 2.35
N LYS A 59 -2.90 3.85 1.45
CA LYS A 59 -1.89 3.15 0.65
C LYS A 59 -1.84 3.60 -0.82
N LYS A 60 -2.75 4.48 -1.27
CA LYS A 60 -2.83 4.98 -2.67
C LYS A 60 -1.47 5.39 -3.23
N LYS A 61 -0.72 6.23 -2.49
CA LYS A 61 0.58 6.74 -2.95
C LYS A 61 1.57 5.61 -3.25
N TYR A 62 1.76 4.69 -2.31
CA TYR A 62 2.69 3.57 -2.48
C TYR A 62 2.23 2.61 -3.57
N PHE A 63 0.92 2.35 -3.66
CA PHE A 63 0.35 1.45 -4.66
C PHE A 63 0.56 1.97 -6.09
N LEU A 64 0.26 3.25 -6.33
CA LEU A 64 0.47 3.86 -7.64
C LEU A 64 1.95 4.00 -8.03
N GLU A 65 2.86 3.98 -7.06
CA GLU A 65 4.30 4.07 -7.29
C GLU A 65 4.94 2.69 -7.57
N LEU A 66 4.51 1.65 -6.85
CA LEU A 66 5.20 0.35 -6.82
C LEU A 66 4.50 -0.76 -7.59
N GLU A 67 3.20 -0.63 -7.89
CA GLU A 67 2.48 -1.65 -8.66
C GLU A 67 2.78 -1.54 -10.16
N ASP A 68 2.54 -2.64 -10.88
CA ASP A 68 2.66 -2.67 -12.34
C ASP A 68 1.80 -1.55 -13.00
N PRO A 69 2.42 -0.61 -13.74
CA PRO A 69 1.71 0.49 -14.35
C PRO A 69 0.64 0.03 -15.36
N VAL A 70 0.81 -1.14 -15.99
CA VAL A 70 -0.19 -1.71 -16.91
C VAL A 70 -1.44 -2.14 -16.15
N LYS A 71 -1.29 -2.73 -14.97
CA LYS A 71 -2.43 -3.07 -14.09
C LYS A 71 -3.14 -1.80 -13.63
N VAL A 72 -2.38 -0.77 -13.24
CA VAL A 72 -2.92 0.52 -12.81
C VAL A 72 -3.74 1.18 -13.91
N ASP A 73 -3.24 1.19 -15.14
CA ASP A 73 -3.98 1.72 -16.30
C ASP A 73 -5.27 0.94 -16.56
N LEU A 74 -5.21 -0.40 -16.52
CA LEU A 74 -6.39 -1.26 -16.68
C LEU A 74 -7.46 -0.94 -15.62
N MET A 75 -7.07 -0.80 -14.35
CA MET A 75 -8.00 -0.43 -13.27
C MET A 75 -8.63 0.95 -13.50
N ARG A 76 -7.88 1.94 -14.02
CA ARG A 76 -8.44 3.25 -14.38
C ARG A 76 -9.48 3.13 -15.50
N ARG A 77 -9.19 2.34 -16.53
CA ARG A 77 -10.13 2.10 -17.64
C ARG A 77 -11.41 1.44 -17.17
N ILE A 78 -11.32 0.47 -16.26
CA ILE A 78 -12.49 -0.14 -15.61
C ILE A 78 -13.26 0.92 -14.82
N LYS A 79 -12.60 1.74 -14.00
CA LYS A 79 -13.25 2.83 -13.24
C LYS A 79 -14.04 3.77 -14.16
N VAL A 80 -13.43 4.23 -15.26
CA VAL A 80 -14.08 5.14 -16.21
C VAL A 80 -15.27 4.48 -16.91
N ALA A 81 -15.18 3.18 -17.22
CA ALA A 81 -16.28 2.45 -17.87
C ALA A 81 -17.55 2.35 -17.00
N PHE A 82 -17.39 2.25 -15.68
CA PHE A 82 -18.52 2.11 -14.74
C PHE A 82 -18.88 3.40 -13.97
N ASP A 83 -18.01 4.40 -13.97
CA ASP A 83 -18.23 5.68 -13.30
C ASP A 83 -17.60 6.84 -14.09
N ALA A 84 -18.14 7.08 -15.28
CA ALA A 84 -17.68 8.13 -16.20
C ALA A 84 -17.74 9.54 -15.59
N ASN A 85 -18.65 9.77 -14.63
CA ASN A 85 -18.81 11.05 -13.93
C ASN A 85 -17.94 11.15 -12.66
N ASN A 86 -17.18 10.10 -12.32
CA ASN A 86 -16.31 10.00 -11.16
C ASN A 86 -17.00 10.36 -9.81
N ILE A 87 -18.23 9.90 -9.62
CA ILE A 87 -19.02 10.19 -8.39
C ILE A 87 -18.86 9.12 -7.31
N LEU A 88 -18.43 7.91 -7.68
CA LEU A 88 -18.24 6.80 -6.75
C LEU A 88 -16.87 6.90 -6.08
N ASN A 89 -16.85 7.52 -4.89
CA ASN A 89 -15.69 7.60 -4.00
C ASN A 89 -14.43 8.26 -4.62
N PRO A 90 -14.56 9.52 -5.09
CA PRO A 90 -13.49 10.21 -5.81
C PRO A 90 -12.22 10.36 -4.98
N GLY A 91 -11.07 10.18 -5.63
CA GLY A 91 -9.76 10.42 -5.04
C GLY A 91 -9.24 9.30 -4.13
N VAL A 92 -10.01 8.25 -3.87
CA VAL A 92 -9.57 7.14 -3.00
C VAL A 92 -8.49 6.27 -3.64
N LEU A 93 -8.70 5.83 -4.89
CA LEU A 93 -7.68 5.11 -5.65
C LEU A 93 -7.30 5.85 -6.93
N PHE A 94 -8.29 6.39 -7.64
CA PHE A 94 -8.12 7.29 -8.77
C PHE A 94 -8.69 8.66 -8.39
#